data_AF-A0A925YYM5-F1
#
_entry.id   AF-A0A925YYM5-F1
#
_cell.length_a   1.000
_cell.length_b   1.000
_cell.length_c   1.000
_cell.angle_alpha   90.00
_cell.angle_beta   90.00
_cell.angle_gamma   90.00
#
_symmetry.space_group_name_H-M   'P 1'
#
loop_
_entity.id
_entity.type
_entity.pdbx_description
1 polymer ?
#
loop_
_entity_poly.entity_id
_entity_poly.type
_entity_poly.pdbx_seq_one_letter_code
_entity_poly.pdbx_strand_id
1 'polypeptide(L)'
;PANPDVPWNERQRPFDMKSAPVVTQLSLNQENYGRIYRLIQKGVKVELDLDLKVNFQTADLNCYNTVAEIAGTDPELKDEIVMLGAHLDSWHTGTGATDNGAGCGVMMEAVRLLKAAGVKPKRTIRIALWSGEEQGLFGSRAYVKEHFGEGAAWGAPASTEPIPVKADHSKLSGYFNVDNGTGQIRGIYLQQNDLCRNIFRAWLEPFKDWNATTISFANTGGTDHLSFDGVGLPGFQFIQDPMEYGTWTHHSNMDVYERIQEEDMKRNAIIVAAFVYQTAQRAEKLPRKPANVKVANQ
;
A
#
# COMPACT_ATOMS: atom_id res chain seq x y z
N PRO A 1 4.55 -22.38 -15.97
CA PRO A 1 3.20 -21.80 -15.78
C PRO A 1 2.33 -22.77 -14.97
N ALA A 2 1.70 -22.29 -13.90
CA ALA A 2 0.71 -23.09 -13.19
C ALA A 2 -0.49 -23.37 -14.12
N ASN A 3 -1.08 -24.57 -14.01
CA ASN A 3 -2.34 -24.86 -14.70
C ASN A 3 -3.38 -23.80 -14.25
N PRO A 4 -4.20 -23.23 -15.17
CA PRO A 4 -5.24 -22.25 -14.82
C PRO A 4 -6.16 -22.73 -13.68
N ASP A 5 -6.38 -24.03 -13.53
CA ASP A 5 -7.22 -24.63 -12.50
C ASP A 5 -6.59 -24.60 -11.10
N VAL A 6 -5.29 -24.33 -10.98
CA VAL A 6 -4.60 -24.21 -9.69
C VAL A 6 -4.95 -22.86 -9.08
N PRO A 7 -5.58 -22.83 -7.88
CA PRO A 7 -5.87 -21.61 -7.14
C PRO A 7 -4.62 -20.74 -6.99
N TRP A 8 -4.76 -19.42 -7.11
CA TRP A 8 -3.63 -18.49 -7.11
C TRP A 8 -2.69 -18.67 -5.90
N ASN A 9 -3.26 -18.90 -4.72
CA ASN A 9 -2.55 -19.13 -3.46
C ASN A 9 -1.79 -20.47 -3.40
N GLU A 10 -2.07 -21.41 -4.29
CA GLU A 10 -1.42 -22.72 -4.39
C GLU A 10 -0.40 -22.79 -5.54
N ARG A 11 -0.29 -21.71 -6.33
CA ARG A 11 0.68 -21.65 -7.43
C ARG A 11 2.11 -21.56 -6.88
N GLN A 12 3.01 -22.35 -7.46
CA GLN A 12 4.44 -22.24 -7.19
C GLN A 12 4.93 -20.83 -7.50
N ARG A 13 5.63 -20.23 -6.55
CA ARG A 13 6.20 -18.89 -6.69
C ARG A 13 7.69 -19.03 -7.00
N PRO A 14 8.21 -18.42 -8.08
CA PRO A 14 9.61 -18.55 -8.48
C PRO A 14 10.61 -18.07 -7.41
N PHE A 15 10.15 -17.30 -6.43
CA PHE A 15 10.94 -16.75 -5.33
C PHE A 15 10.75 -17.50 -4.00
N ASP A 16 9.92 -18.53 -3.93
CA ASP A 16 9.81 -19.37 -2.73
C ASP A 16 10.96 -20.39 -2.71
N MET A 17 11.86 -20.26 -1.72
CA MET A 17 13.02 -21.15 -1.56
C MET A 17 12.65 -22.64 -1.38
N LYS A 18 11.41 -22.95 -0.99
CA LYS A 18 10.93 -24.32 -0.80
C LYS A 18 10.22 -24.88 -2.04
N SER A 19 10.00 -24.06 -3.05
CA SER A 19 9.30 -24.47 -4.27
C SER A 19 10.20 -25.26 -5.22
N ALA A 20 9.60 -26.17 -5.99
CA ALA A 20 10.33 -26.89 -7.02
C ALA A 20 10.80 -25.91 -8.13
N PRO A 21 11.91 -26.20 -8.83
CA PRO A 21 12.36 -25.38 -9.94
C PRO A 21 11.25 -25.17 -10.96
N VAL A 22 10.94 -23.91 -11.26
CA VAL A 22 10.01 -23.55 -12.33
C VAL A 22 10.78 -23.27 -13.62
N VAL A 23 10.13 -23.44 -14.77
CA VAL A 23 10.68 -23.00 -16.07
C VAL A 23 10.96 -21.51 -15.99
N THR A 24 12.13 -21.08 -16.50
CA THR A 24 12.54 -19.67 -16.58
C THR A 24 11.44 -18.82 -17.22
N GLN A 25 11.11 -17.70 -16.57
CA GLN A 25 10.12 -16.74 -17.05
C GLN A 25 10.81 -15.40 -17.28
N LEU A 26 10.41 -14.71 -18.35
CA LEU A 26 10.96 -13.42 -18.75
C LEU A 26 9.81 -12.50 -19.12
N SER A 27 9.90 -11.25 -18.67
CA SER A 27 9.01 -10.18 -19.13
C SER A 27 9.68 -9.43 -20.27
N LEU A 28 8.92 -9.13 -21.32
CA LEU A 28 9.37 -8.37 -22.47
C LEU A 28 8.49 -7.14 -22.64
N ASN A 29 9.07 -6.05 -23.14
CA ASN A 29 8.30 -4.90 -23.59
C ASN A 29 7.27 -5.34 -24.64
N GLN A 30 6.11 -4.69 -24.63
CA GLN A 30 4.97 -5.05 -25.46
C GLN A 30 5.32 -5.05 -26.96
N GLU A 31 6.20 -4.16 -27.39
CA GLU A 31 6.66 -4.05 -28.78
C GLU A 31 7.50 -5.25 -29.21
N ASN A 32 8.37 -5.74 -28.31
CA ASN A 32 9.21 -6.91 -28.54
C ASN A 32 8.35 -8.17 -28.64
N TYR A 33 7.44 -8.36 -27.68
CA TYR A 33 6.45 -9.44 -27.72
C TYR A 33 5.62 -9.38 -29.00
N GLY A 34 5.06 -8.20 -29.32
CA GLY A 34 4.21 -8.02 -30.49
C GLY A 34 4.92 -8.33 -31.80
N ARG A 35 6.22 -8.01 -31.91
CA ARG A 35 7.04 -8.38 -33.07
C ARG A 35 7.20 -9.89 -33.19
N ILE A 36 7.59 -10.56 -32.11
CA ILE A 36 7.76 -12.01 -32.06
C ILE A 36 6.45 -12.71 -32.45
N TYR A 37 5.34 -12.29 -31.83
CA TYR A 37 4.00 -12.82 -32.10
C TYR A 37 3.62 -12.69 -33.58
N ARG A 38 3.82 -11.51 -34.19
CA ARG A 38 3.49 -11.30 -35.62
C ARG A 38 4.36 -12.12 -36.57
N LEU A 39 5.62 -12.41 -36.23
CA LEU A 39 6.48 -13.29 -37.02
C LEU A 39 5.99 -14.74 -36.98
N ILE A 40 5.67 -15.22 -35.78
CA ILE A 40 5.12 -16.58 -35.58
C ILE A 40 3.79 -16.74 -36.34
N GLN A 41 2.89 -15.76 -36.28
CA GLN A 41 1.62 -15.79 -37.01
C GLN A 41 1.80 -15.87 -38.54
N LYS A 42 2.95 -15.42 -39.07
CA LYS A 42 3.28 -15.49 -40.50
C LYS A 42 4.05 -16.77 -40.88
N GLY A 43 4.18 -17.73 -39.96
CA GLY A 43 4.96 -18.95 -40.19
C GLY A 43 6.48 -18.73 -40.24
N VAL A 44 6.95 -17.57 -39.79
CA VAL A 44 8.40 -17.29 -39.71
C VAL A 44 8.94 -17.92 -38.42
N LYS A 45 9.94 -18.78 -38.54
CA LYS A 45 10.65 -19.35 -37.39
C LYS A 45 11.36 -18.23 -36.63
N VAL A 46 11.11 -18.14 -35.32
CA VAL A 46 11.79 -17.21 -34.41
C VAL A 46 12.62 -18.04 -33.42
N GLU A 47 13.90 -17.71 -33.30
CA GLU A 47 14.79 -18.24 -32.29
C GLU A 47 15.22 -17.09 -31.37
N LEU A 48 15.22 -17.33 -30.06
CA LEU A 48 15.67 -16.38 -29.04
C LEU A 48 16.89 -16.97 -28.35
N ASP A 49 17.95 -16.18 -28.25
CA ASP A 49 19.12 -16.48 -27.44
C ASP A 49 19.07 -15.64 -26.16
N LEU A 50 19.35 -16.27 -25.02
CA LEU A 50 19.12 -15.71 -23.68
C LEU A 50 20.31 -16.05 -22.78
N ASP A 51 21.00 -15.02 -22.30
CA ASP A 51 21.99 -15.12 -21.21
C ASP A 51 21.41 -14.48 -19.95
N LEU A 52 21.10 -15.31 -18.95
CA LEU A 52 20.51 -14.87 -17.68
C LEU A 52 21.41 -15.30 -16.52
N LYS A 53 21.94 -14.32 -15.79
CA LYS A 53 22.79 -14.51 -14.61
C LYS A 53 22.03 -14.07 -13.37
N VAL A 54 21.48 -15.04 -12.64
CA VAL A 54 20.73 -14.81 -11.39
C VAL A 54 21.55 -15.29 -10.22
N ASN A 55 21.63 -14.48 -9.16
CA ASN A 55 22.15 -14.87 -7.87
C ASN A 55 21.13 -14.53 -6.79
N PHE A 56 20.75 -15.51 -5.96
CA PHE A 56 19.86 -15.29 -4.83
C PHE A 56 20.66 -14.75 -3.65
N GLN A 57 20.18 -13.67 -3.05
CA GLN A 57 20.73 -13.13 -1.81
C GLN A 57 20.05 -13.80 -0.62
N THR A 58 20.78 -14.66 0.09
CA THR A 58 20.24 -15.45 1.22
C THR A 58 20.96 -15.19 2.54
N ALA A 59 21.91 -14.26 2.56
CA ALA A 59 22.72 -13.96 3.74
C ALA A 59 21.93 -13.22 4.84
N ASP A 60 21.05 -12.30 4.45
CA ASP A 60 20.07 -11.66 5.33
C ASP A 60 18.71 -11.66 4.63
N LEU A 61 17.72 -12.26 5.28
CA LEU A 61 16.34 -12.35 4.79
C LEU A 61 15.41 -11.38 5.52
N ASN A 62 15.94 -10.58 6.45
CA ASN A 62 15.15 -9.62 7.20
C ASN A 62 14.85 -8.37 6.37
N CYS A 63 13.62 -7.87 6.53
CA CYS A 63 13.20 -6.54 6.10
C CYS A 63 13.06 -5.66 7.35
N TYR A 64 13.33 -4.36 7.23
CA TYR A 64 13.31 -3.43 8.35
C TYR A 64 12.34 -2.28 8.07
N ASN A 65 11.25 -2.23 8.82
CA ASN A 65 10.28 -1.13 8.75
C ASN A 65 10.85 0.12 9.44
N THR A 66 10.64 1.30 8.84
CA THR A 66 10.98 2.58 9.46
C THR A 66 9.72 3.20 10.05
N VAL A 67 9.72 3.46 11.36
CA VAL A 67 8.54 3.98 12.08
C VAL A 67 8.93 5.20 12.91
N ALA A 68 8.08 6.24 12.90
CA ALA A 68 8.26 7.43 13.73
C ALA A 68 6.91 8.00 14.18
N GLU A 69 6.93 8.86 15.21
CA GLU A 69 5.70 9.35 15.85
C GLU A 69 5.70 10.85 16.18
N ILE A 70 4.50 11.43 16.15
CA ILE A 70 4.15 12.65 16.87
C ILE A 70 3.22 12.21 18.02
N ALA A 71 3.69 12.34 19.26
CA ALA A 71 2.94 11.90 20.44
C ALA A 71 1.61 12.66 20.61
N GLY A 72 0.57 11.93 20.97
CA GLY A 72 -0.73 12.50 21.34
C GLY A 72 -0.67 13.27 22.66
N THR A 73 -1.50 14.30 22.81
CA THR A 73 -1.51 15.17 24.00
C THR A 73 -2.71 14.99 24.90
N ASP A 74 -3.75 14.29 24.43
CA ASP A 74 -4.98 14.11 25.20
C ASP A 74 -4.82 12.97 26.22
N PRO A 75 -5.12 13.16 27.52
CA PRO A 75 -4.90 12.13 28.53
C PRO A 75 -5.63 10.81 28.28
N GLU A 76 -6.78 10.85 27.62
CA GLU A 76 -7.62 9.67 27.35
C GLU A 76 -7.33 9.08 25.96
N LEU A 77 -6.96 9.92 24.99
CA LEU A 77 -6.82 9.50 23.58
C LEU A 77 -5.38 9.30 23.11
N LYS A 78 -4.36 9.75 23.86
CA LYS A 78 -2.95 9.71 23.43
C LYS A 78 -2.42 8.30 23.12
N ASP A 79 -2.98 7.27 23.75
CA ASP A 79 -2.59 5.87 23.53
C ASP A 79 -3.29 5.24 22.31
N GLU A 80 -4.28 5.95 21.71
CA GLU A 80 -4.83 5.60 20.41
C GLU A 80 -3.93 6.15 19.29
N ILE A 81 -3.94 5.46 18.14
CA ILE A 81 -2.98 5.71 17.06
C ILE A 81 -3.74 6.03 15.76
N VAL A 82 -3.26 7.05 15.05
CA VAL A 82 -3.58 7.32 13.64
C VAL A 82 -2.32 7.03 12.84
N MET A 83 -2.44 6.21 11.80
CA MET A 83 -1.30 5.84 10.99
C MET A 83 -1.40 6.36 9.56
N LEU A 84 -0.24 6.64 8.99
CA LEU A 84 -0.05 6.94 7.58
C LEU A 84 1.19 6.21 7.08
N GLY A 85 1.21 5.78 5.83
CA GLY A 85 2.36 5.05 5.30
C GLY A 85 2.40 4.87 3.80
N ALA A 86 3.56 4.39 3.38
CA ALA A 86 3.97 4.04 2.02
C ALA A 86 5.08 2.98 2.16
N HIS A 87 5.50 2.32 1.09
CA HIS A 87 6.65 1.41 1.16
C HIS A 87 7.94 2.06 0.65
N LEU A 88 9.06 1.61 1.22
CA LEU A 88 10.40 2.16 1.05
C LEU A 88 11.26 1.30 0.12
N ASP A 89 10.94 0.01 -0.04
CA ASP A 89 11.55 -0.83 -1.05
C ASP A 89 11.02 -0.51 -2.46
N SER A 90 11.73 -1.01 -3.49
CA SER A 90 11.36 -0.84 -4.89
C SER A 90 12.00 -1.92 -5.76
N TRP A 91 11.61 -1.98 -7.03
CA TRP A 91 12.28 -2.82 -8.02
C TRP A 91 13.61 -2.23 -8.51
N HIS A 92 14.58 -3.12 -8.69
CA HIS A 92 15.99 -2.80 -8.97
C HIS A 92 16.28 -2.29 -10.40
N THR A 93 15.30 -2.32 -11.31
CA THR A 93 15.49 -1.91 -12.71
C THR A 93 15.42 -0.40 -12.91
N GLY A 94 14.79 0.33 -11.98
CA GLY A 94 14.74 1.79 -11.94
C GLY A 94 15.34 2.33 -10.63
N THR A 95 14.80 3.44 -10.14
CA THR A 95 15.16 4.02 -8.83
C THR A 95 13.99 4.10 -7.85
N GLY A 96 12.85 3.46 -8.16
CA GLY A 96 11.69 3.42 -7.27
C GLY A 96 11.06 4.80 -7.01
N ALA A 97 11.14 5.73 -7.96
CA ALA A 97 10.75 7.11 -7.71
C ALA A 97 9.23 7.26 -7.56
N THR A 98 8.46 6.70 -8.49
CA THR A 98 7.00 6.68 -8.46
C THR A 98 6.46 5.49 -7.67
N ASP A 99 7.29 4.46 -7.45
CA ASP A 99 6.94 3.21 -6.76
C ASP A 99 8.06 2.76 -5.79
N ASN A 100 8.09 3.24 -4.55
CA ASN A 100 7.16 4.19 -3.94
C ASN A 100 7.88 5.32 -3.17
N GLY A 101 8.95 5.84 -3.77
CA GLY A 101 9.65 7.04 -3.31
C GLY A 101 8.71 8.26 -3.21
N ALA A 102 7.74 8.35 -4.11
CA ALA A 102 6.73 9.39 -4.12
C ALA A 102 5.81 9.31 -2.88
N GLY A 103 5.22 8.15 -2.60
CA GLY A 103 4.41 7.97 -1.39
C GLY A 103 5.23 8.22 -0.13
N CYS A 104 6.46 7.71 -0.06
CA CYS A 104 7.38 8.00 1.05
C CYS A 104 7.58 9.50 1.26
N GLY A 105 7.87 10.25 0.19
CA GLY A 105 8.03 11.70 0.23
C GLY A 105 6.77 12.42 0.70
N VAL A 106 5.60 12.04 0.19
CA VAL A 106 4.29 12.59 0.58
C VAL A 106 4.00 12.35 2.06
N MET A 107 4.24 11.13 2.56
CA MET A 107 3.98 10.76 3.95
C MET A 107 4.90 11.53 4.91
N MET A 108 6.19 11.59 4.60
CA MET A 108 7.14 12.36 5.40
C MET A 108 6.80 13.86 5.41
N GLU A 109 6.43 14.41 4.25
CA GLU A 109 6.05 15.82 4.15
C GLU A 109 4.74 16.12 4.89
N ALA A 110 3.76 15.21 4.87
CA ALA A 110 2.54 15.36 5.66
C ALA A 110 2.83 15.46 7.16
N VAL A 111 3.71 14.61 7.69
CA VAL A 111 4.17 14.69 9.09
C VAL A 111 4.91 16.00 9.36
N ARG A 112 5.80 16.43 8.44
CA ARG A 112 6.54 17.69 8.57
C ARG A 112 5.60 18.90 8.59
N LEU A 113 4.57 18.93 7.73
CA LEU A 113 3.56 19.98 7.69
C LEU A 113 2.80 20.10 9.01
N LEU A 114 2.35 18.97 9.57
CA LEU A 114 1.67 18.95 10.86
C LEU A 114 2.55 19.50 11.99
N LYS A 115 3.82 19.08 12.02
CA LYS A 115 4.79 19.59 13.00
C LYS A 115 5.05 21.09 12.81
N ALA A 116 5.24 21.55 11.58
CA ALA A 116 5.49 22.94 11.25
C ALA A 116 4.28 23.85 11.58
N ALA A 117 3.06 23.33 11.44
CA ALA A 117 1.83 24.02 11.85
C ALA A 117 1.62 24.07 13.37
N GLY A 118 2.51 23.45 14.17
CA GLY A 118 2.40 23.43 15.63
C GLY A 118 1.23 22.60 16.15
N VAL A 119 0.78 21.61 15.37
CA VAL A 119 -0.32 20.72 15.75
C VAL A 119 0.02 19.95 17.03
N LYS A 120 -0.93 19.93 17.97
CA LYS A 120 -0.94 19.06 19.14
C LYS A 120 -2.06 18.03 18.94
N PRO A 121 -1.75 16.84 18.39
CA PRO A 121 -2.78 15.88 18.07
C PRO A 121 -3.31 15.25 19.36
N LYS A 122 -4.62 14.96 19.45
CA LYS A 122 -5.17 14.25 20.62
C LYS A 122 -4.65 12.81 20.69
N ARG A 123 -4.70 12.12 19.56
CA ARG A 123 -4.14 10.78 19.35
C ARG A 123 -2.69 10.84 18.87
N THR A 124 -1.93 9.79 19.12
CA THR A 124 -0.58 9.67 18.54
C THR A 124 -0.67 9.48 17.03
N ILE A 125 0.12 10.23 16.27
CA ILE A 125 0.26 10.06 14.82
C ILE A 125 1.54 9.26 14.56
N ARG A 126 1.43 8.12 13.88
CA ARG A 126 2.55 7.23 13.58
C ARG A 126 2.72 7.07 12.08
N ILE A 127 3.87 7.48 11.56
CA ILE A 127 4.28 7.21 10.17
C ILE A 127 5.01 5.88 10.11
N ALA A 128 4.74 5.10 9.07
CA ALA A 128 5.50 3.90 8.76
C ALA A 128 5.87 3.88 7.27
N LEU A 129 7.17 3.67 7.01
CA LEU A 129 7.69 3.37 5.69
C LEU A 129 8.03 1.87 5.67
N TRP A 130 7.21 1.10 4.97
CA TRP A 130 7.25 -0.36 5.00
C TRP A 130 8.39 -0.90 4.14
N SER A 131 8.97 -2.02 4.54
CA SER A 131 9.94 -2.74 3.72
C SER A 131 9.34 -4.08 3.32
N GLY A 132 9.61 -4.52 2.11
CA GLY A 132 9.19 -5.81 1.63
C GLY A 132 7.76 -5.83 1.07
N GLU A 133 7.26 -4.67 0.64
CA GLU A 133 5.93 -4.56 0.02
C GLU A 133 5.89 -5.38 -1.27
N GLU A 134 6.92 -5.23 -2.09
CA GLU A 134 6.98 -5.77 -3.45
C GLU A 134 7.05 -7.31 -3.47
N GLN A 135 7.54 -7.90 -2.37
CA GLN A 135 7.59 -9.35 -2.15
C GLN A 135 6.27 -9.91 -1.60
N GLY A 136 5.30 -9.06 -1.24
CA GLY A 136 3.95 -9.43 -0.82
C GLY A 136 3.54 -8.87 0.54
N LEU A 137 3.76 -7.57 0.75
CA LEU A 137 3.36 -6.80 1.94
C LEU A 137 4.06 -7.29 3.23
N PHE A 138 5.31 -7.75 3.14
CA PHE A 138 5.98 -8.42 4.25
C PHE A 138 6.11 -7.52 5.48
N GLY A 139 6.55 -6.28 5.30
CA GLY A 139 6.74 -5.32 6.37
C GLY A 139 5.45 -4.98 7.11
N SER A 140 4.44 -4.52 6.38
CA SER A 140 3.15 -4.14 6.95
C SER A 140 2.42 -5.34 7.57
N ARG A 141 2.47 -6.53 6.96
CA ARG A 141 1.84 -7.74 7.51
C ARG A 141 2.53 -8.21 8.78
N ALA A 142 3.87 -8.19 8.81
CA ALA A 142 4.62 -8.51 10.02
C ALA A 142 4.25 -7.55 11.16
N TYR A 143 4.21 -6.25 10.88
CA TYR A 143 3.81 -5.24 11.85
C TYR A 143 2.37 -5.42 12.33
N VAL A 144 1.41 -5.62 11.43
CA VAL A 144 0.00 -5.86 11.81
C VAL A 144 -0.14 -7.15 12.64
N LYS A 145 0.56 -8.23 12.26
CA LYS A 145 0.61 -9.47 13.03
C LYS A 145 1.19 -9.27 14.41
N GLU A 146 2.24 -8.47 14.53
CA GLU A 146 2.90 -8.18 15.79
C GLU A 146 2.02 -7.33 16.73
N HIS A 147 1.32 -6.33 16.21
CA HIS A 147 0.61 -5.36 17.05
C HIS A 147 -0.90 -5.57 17.15
N PHE A 148 -1.56 -6.03 16.09
CA PHE A 148 -3.02 -5.96 15.99
C PHE A 148 -3.72 -7.30 15.79
N GLY A 149 -3.10 -8.26 15.11
CA GLY A 149 -3.74 -9.54 14.82
C GLY A 149 -3.33 -10.11 13.48
N GLU A 150 -3.83 -11.29 13.16
CA GLU A 150 -3.48 -12.00 11.94
C GLU A 150 -4.73 -12.32 11.13
N GLY A 151 -4.79 -11.76 9.93
CA GLY A 151 -5.85 -12.00 8.96
C GLY A 151 -5.61 -13.28 8.17
N ALA A 152 -6.52 -13.59 7.25
CA ALA A 152 -6.33 -14.68 6.31
C ALA A 152 -5.08 -14.45 5.44
N ALA A 153 -4.49 -15.55 4.94
CA ALA A 153 -3.38 -15.45 4.00
C ALA A 153 -3.78 -14.67 2.75
N TRP A 154 -2.81 -13.95 2.16
CA TRP A 154 -3.06 -13.16 0.95
C TRP A 154 -3.59 -14.02 -0.19
N GLY A 155 -4.75 -13.61 -0.76
CA GLY A 155 -5.45 -14.36 -1.79
C GLY A 155 -6.30 -15.54 -1.27
N ALA A 156 -6.36 -15.78 0.03
CA ALA A 156 -7.25 -16.76 0.62
C ALA A 156 -8.72 -16.31 0.51
N PRO A 157 -9.67 -17.25 0.38
CA PRO A 157 -11.10 -16.93 0.45
C PRO A 157 -11.45 -16.32 1.81
N ALA A 158 -12.54 -15.56 1.85
CA ALA A 158 -13.07 -15.03 3.10
C ALA A 158 -13.34 -16.17 4.08
N SER A 159 -12.69 -16.12 5.25
CA SER A 159 -12.91 -17.08 6.32
C SER A 159 -14.22 -16.78 7.04
N THR A 160 -14.95 -17.83 7.43
CA THR A 160 -16.08 -17.72 8.36
C THR A 160 -15.63 -17.70 9.82
N GLU A 161 -14.40 -18.14 10.10
CA GLU A 161 -13.83 -18.14 11.44
C GLU A 161 -13.52 -16.71 11.90
N PRO A 162 -13.66 -16.42 13.21
CA PRO A 162 -13.28 -15.13 13.75
C PRO A 162 -11.79 -14.82 13.53
N ILE A 163 -11.49 -13.60 13.11
CA ILE A 163 -10.13 -13.10 12.94
C ILE A 163 -9.47 -12.97 14.33
N PRO A 164 -8.33 -13.64 14.60
CA PRO A 164 -7.62 -13.48 15.86
C PRO A 164 -6.96 -12.09 15.94
N VAL A 165 -7.35 -11.31 16.95
CA VAL A 165 -6.84 -9.94 17.18
C VAL A 165 -6.18 -9.80 18.55
N LYS A 166 -5.25 -8.86 18.67
CA LYS A 166 -4.55 -8.50 19.90
C LYS A 166 -5.25 -7.33 20.60
N ALA A 167 -4.93 -7.09 21.88
CA ALA A 167 -5.52 -5.99 22.64
C ALA A 167 -5.36 -4.62 21.96
N ASP A 168 -4.18 -4.38 21.38
CA ASP A 168 -3.82 -3.14 20.69
C ASP A 168 -4.58 -2.92 19.38
N HIS A 169 -5.29 -3.94 18.86
CA HIS A 169 -6.22 -3.79 17.73
C HIS A 169 -7.22 -2.66 17.97
N SER A 170 -7.69 -2.51 19.20
CA SER A 170 -8.65 -1.47 19.58
C SER A 170 -8.06 -0.05 19.57
N LYS A 171 -6.73 0.10 19.58
CA LYS A 171 -6.04 1.40 19.65
C LYS A 171 -5.96 2.11 18.31
N LEU A 172 -5.97 1.40 17.18
CA LEU A 172 -5.88 2.04 15.87
C LEU A 172 -7.22 2.71 15.50
N SER A 173 -7.16 4.00 15.18
CA SER A 173 -8.28 4.77 14.64
C SER A 173 -8.40 4.62 13.12
N GLY A 174 -7.27 4.66 12.39
CA GLY A 174 -7.23 4.41 10.96
C GLY A 174 -5.81 4.46 10.38
N TYR A 175 -5.64 3.87 9.21
CA TYR A 175 -4.42 3.85 8.40
C TYR A 175 -4.70 4.43 7.01
N PHE A 176 -3.84 5.33 6.53
CA PHE A 176 -3.93 5.94 5.20
C PHE A 176 -2.68 5.69 4.38
N ASN A 177 -2.85 5.25 3.13
CA ASN A 177 -1.78 4.80 2.24
C ASN A 177 -1.73 5.60 0.93
N VAL A 178 -0.53 5.74 0.36
CA VAL A 178 -0.27 6.30 -0.98
C VAL A 178 0.74 5.40 -1.66
N ASP A 179 0.42 4.95 -2.87
CA ASP A 179 1.24 3.97 -3.61
C ASP A 179 1.07 4.01 -5.14
N ASN A 180 0.18 4.84 -5.67
CA ASN A 180 -0.20 4.75 -7.08
C ASN A 180 0.48 5.84 -7.91
N GLY A 181 1.79 6.01 -7.70
CA GLY A 181 2.60 6.95 -8.44
C GLY A 181 2.62 8.38 -7.88
N THR A 182 2.94 9.32 -8.76
CA THR A 182 3.20 10.72 -8.39
C THR A 182 1.99 11.65 -8.56
N GLY A 183 0.94 11.20 -9.25
CA GLY A 183 -0.16 12.07 -9.64
C GLY A 183 -0.98 12.55 -8.46
N GLN A 184 -1.71 13.64 -8.68
CA GLN A 184 -2.54 14.25 -7.65
C GLN A 184 -3.57 13.28 -7.07
N ILE A 185 -3.78 13.34 -5.75
CA ILE A 185 -4.88 12.66 -5.09
C ILE A 185 -6.19 13.28 -5.60
N ARG A 186 -7.08 12.40 -6.06
CA ARG A 186 -8.45 12.71 -6.53
C ARG A 186 -9.53 12.25 -5.58
N GLY A 187 -9.18 11.47 -4.55
CA GLY A 187 -10.16 10.90 -3.63
C GLY A 187 -9.63 9.74 -2.82
N ILE A 188 -10.53 8.90 -2.33
CA ILE A 188 -10.17 7.75 -1.46
C ILE A 188 -11.08 6.55 -1.71
N TYR A 189 -10.50 5.34 -1.63
CA TYR A 189 -11.26 4.08 -1.58
C TYR A 189 -11.70 3.81 -0.14
N LEU A 190 -12.99 3.51 0.06
CA LEU A 190 -13.55 3.22 1.38
C LEU A 190 -13.28 1.79 1.86
N GLN A 191 -12.73 0.91 1.02
CA GLN A 191 -12.58 -0.52 1.32
C GLN A 191 -13.90 -1.13 1.84
N GLN A 192 -15.02 -0.83 1.16
CA GLN A 192 -16.39 -1.21 1.55
C GLN A 192 -16.87 -0.71 2.93
N ASN A 193 -16.14 0.18 3.58
CA ASN A 193 -16.54 0.82 4.83
C ASN A 193 -17.37 2.08 4.58
N ASP A 194 -18.63 1.90 4.17
CA ASP A 194 -19.51 3.02 3.81
C ASP A 194 -19.80 3.99 4.97
N LEU A 195 -19.62 3.54 6.22
CA LEU A 195 -19.76 4.35 7.42
C LEU A 195 -18.81 5.55 7.43
N CYS A 196 -17.68 5.49 6.71
CA CYS A 196 -16.74 6.59 6.57
C CYS A 196 -17.12 7.59 5.46
N ARG A 197 -18.11 7.30 4.60
CA ARG A 197 -18.42 8.10 3.42
C ARG A 197 -18.65 9.57 3.72
N ASN A 198 -19.53 9.88 4.67
CA ASN A 198 -19.89 11.25 4.98
C ASN A 198 -18.76 12.00 5.70
N ILE A 199 -17.96 11.27 6.50
CA ILE A 199 -16.77 11.81 7.16
C ILE A 199 -15.76 12.27 6.11
N PHE A 200 -15.39 11.38 5.18
CA PHE A 200 -14.40 11.69 4.15
C PHE A 200 -14.93 12.69 3.13
N ARG A 201 -16.24 12.73 2.87
CA ARG A 201 -16.85 13.79 2.05
C ARG A 201 -16.65 15.16 2.66
N ALA A 202 -16.91 15.31 3.95
CA ALA A 202 -16.68 16.58 4.63
C ALA A 202 -15.20 16.97 4.62
N TRP A 203 -14.29 16.01 4.72
CA TRP A 203 -12.84 16.29 4.73
C TRP A 203 -12.26 16.61 3.35
N LEU A 204 -12.89 16.14 2.29
CA LEU A 204 -12.50 16.43 0.90
C LEU A 204 -13.09 17.75 0.37
N GLU A 205 -14.15 18.28 0.98
CA GLU A 205 -14.80 19.52 0.55
C GLU A 205 -13.83 20.71 0.37
N PRO A 206 -12.85 20.96 1.28
CA PRO A 206 -11.88 22.04 1.09
C PRO A 206 -10.97 21.87 -0.12
N PHE A 207 -10.87 20.66 -0.69
CA PHE A 207 -10.00 20.32 -1.81
C PHE A 207 -10.75 20.17 -3.14
N LYS A 208 -12.01 20.62 -3.21
CA LYS A 208 -12.83 20.52 -4.42
C LYS A 208 -12.24 21.25 -5.62
N ASP A 209 -11.55 22.37 -5.41
CA ASP A 209 -10.92 23.14 -6.48
C ASP A 209 -9.68 22.42 -7.04
N TRP A 210 -9.18 21.40 -6.34
CA TRP A 210 -8.18 20.47 -6.84
C TRP A 210 -8.81 19.19 -7.40
N ASN A 211 -10.13 19.12 -7.59
CA ASN A 211 -10.86 17.91 -8.00
C ASN A 211 -10.58 16.69 -7.11
N ALA A 212 -10.23 16.89 -5.83
CA ALA A 212 -10.06 15.82 -4.86
C ALA A 212 -11.39 15.57 -4.14
N THR A 213 -12.38 15.01 -4.84
CA THR A 213 -13.75 14.83 -4.32
C THR A 213 -14.28 13.40 -4.42
N THR A 214 -13.50 12.50 -5.01
CA THR A 214 -13.95 11.14 -5.31
C THR A 214 -14.01 10.29 -4.04
N ILE A 215 -15.13 9.61 -3.83
CA ILE A 215 -15.29 8.64 -2.74
C ILE A 215 -15.82 7.34 -3.33
N SER A 216 -14.94 6.36 -3.44
CA SER A 216 -15.28 5.06 -4.01
C SER A 216 -15.68 4.08 -2.91
N PHE A 217 -16.83 3.43 -3.06
CA PHE A 217 -17.19 2.29 -2.20
C PHE A 217 -16.29 1.06 -2.47
N ALA A 218 -15.72 0.97 -3.67
CA ALA A 218 -14.98 -0.19 -4.12
C ALA A 218 -13.74 -0.46 -3.26
N ASN A 219 -13.32 -1.72 -3.26
CA ASN A 219 -12.00 -2.09 -2.79
C ASN A 219 -10.98 -1.79 -3.89
N THR A 220 -9.80 -1.38 -3.46
CA THR A 220 -8.56 -1.48 -4.22
C THR A 220 -7.60 -2.41 -3.47
N GLY A 221 -6.55 -2.85 -4.14
CA GLY A 221 -5.56 -3.75 -3.55
C GLY A 221 -4.16 -3.46 -4.06
N GLY A 222 -3.26 -4.41 -3.78
CA GLY A 222 -1.87 -4.33 -4.21
C GLY A 222 -0.99 -3.41 -3.39
N THR A 223 -1.36 -3.10 -2.13
CA THR A 223 -0.51 -2.29 -1.24
C THR A 223 -0.88 -2.45 0.25
N ASP A 224 -0.12 -1.80 1.13
CA ASP A 224 -0.01 -2.07 2.57
C ASP A 224 -1.32 -1.90 3.37
N HIS A 225 -2.25 -1.06 2.90
CA HIS A 225 -3.55 -0.84 3.58
C HIS A 225 -4.35 -2.14 3.73
N LEU A 226 -4.13 -3.11 2.83
CA LEU A 226 -4.71 -4.44 2.89
C LEU A 226 -4.31 -5.20 4.15
N SER A 227 -3.13 -4.95 4.69
CA SER A 227 -2.67 -5.60 5.92
C SER A 227 -3.56 -5.23 7.10
N PHE A 228 -3.96 -3.96 7.17
CA PHE A 228 -4.86 -3.43 8.20
C PHE A 228 -6.31 -3.86 7.94
N ASP A 229 -6.79 -3.67 6.71
CA ASP A 229 -8.17 -4.04 6.35
C ASP A 229 -8.43 -5.55 6.52
N GLY A 230 -7.43 -6.38 6.25
CA GLY A 230 -7.47 -7.84 6.40
C GLY A 230 -7.64 -8.34 7.84
N VAL A 231 -7.42 -7.49 8.85
CA VAL A 231 -7.73 -7.77 10.26
C VAL A 231 -8.94 -6.97 10.77
N GLY A 232 -9.71 -6.37 9.87
CA GLY A 232 -10.90 -5.59 10.22
C GLY A 232 -10.60 -4.18 10.77
N LEU A 233 -9.39 -3.66 10.56
CA LEU A 233 -9.05 -2.28 10.91
C LEU A 233 -9.34 -1.33 9.74
N PRO A 234 -9.67 -0.04 10.00
CA PRO A 234 -9.84 0.94 8.92
C PRO A 234 -8.50 1.23 8.22
N GLY A 235 -8.24 0.56 7.09
CA GLY A 235 -7.11 0.82 6.20
C GLY A 235 -7.60 1.33 4.85
N PHE A 236 -7.07 2.45 4.39
CA PHE A 236 -7.53 3.11 3.17
C PHE A 236 -6.37 3.45 2.24
N GLN A 237 -6.63 3.39 0.94
CA GLN A 237 -5.71 3.83 -0.12
C GLN A 237 -6.30 5.06 -0.81
N PHE A 238 -5.49 6.10 -1.01
CA PHE A 238 -5.91 7.26 -1.78
C PHE A 238 -6.02 6.92 -3.27
N ILE A 239 -6.99 7.55 -3.95
CA ILE A 239 -7.12 7.52 -5.40
C ILE A 239 -6.20 8.59 -5.95
N GLN A 240 -5.26 8.21 -6.80
CA GLN A 240 -4.37 9.14 -7.50
C GLN A 240 -4.67 9.17 -8.99
N ASP A 241 -4.39 10.33 -9.57
CA ASP A 241 -4.22 10.49 -10.99
C ASP A 241 -3.14 9.53 -11.50
N PRO A 242 -3.44 8.65 -12.47
CA PRO A 242 -2.54 7.56 -12.82
C PRO A 242 -1.26 8.03 -13.51
N MET A 243 -1.29 9.20 -14.16
CA MET A 243 -0.21 9.76 -14.98
C MET A 243 0.33 8.71 -15.94
N GLU A 244 1.54 8.20 -15.70
CA GLU A 244 2.16 7.13 -16.47
C GLU A 244 2.45 5.88 -15.62
N TYR A 245 1.84 5.78 -14.43
CA TYR A 245 2.11 4.73 -13.44
C TYR A 245 1.96 3.33 -14.06
N GLY A 246 0.74 2.95 -14.42
CA GLY A 246 0.47 1.61 -14.96
C GLY A 246 0.91 1.39 -16.42
N THR A 247 1.29 2.45 -17.14
CA THR A 247 1.62 2.37 -18.57
C THR A 247 3.12 2.44 -18.85
N TRP A 248 3.90 3.02 -17.95
CA TRP A 248 5.30 3.31 -18.21
C TRP A 248 6.21 3.16 -17.02
N THR A 249 5.85 3.63 -15.82
CA THR A 249 6.80 3.72 -14.70
C THR A 249 6.76 2.50 -13.79
N HIS A 250 5.58 2.02 -13.38
CA HIS A 250 5.41 0.90 -12.45
C HIS A 250 6.21 -0.34 -12.87
N HIS A 251 7.05 -0.82 -11.95
CA HIS A 251 7.91 -2.01 -12.09
C HIS A 251 8.81 -1.99 -13.34
N SER A 252 9.21 -0.81 -13.80
CA SER A 252 10.00 -0.63 -15.02
C SER A 252 11.35 0.03 -14.77
N ASN A 253 12.21 -0.02 -15.79
CA ASN A 253 13.46 0.76 -15.81
C ASN A 253 13.26 2.26 -16.08
N MET A 254 12.02 2.70 -16.22
CA MET A 254 11.65 4.10 -16.43
C MET A 254 11.08 4.74 -15.17
N ASP A 255 11.08 4.02 -14.05
CA ASP A 255 10.74 4.56 -12.75
C ASP A 255 11.89 5.39 -12.16
N VAL A 256 11.94 6.67 -12.52
CA VAL A 256 13.04 7.58 -12.21
C VAL A 256 12.54 8.93 -11.72
N TYR A 257 13.42 9.70 -11.06
CA TYR A 257 13.08 10.98 -10.44
C TYR A 257 12.41 11.98 -11.39
N GLU A 258 12.80 11.99 -12.67
CA GLU A 258 12.23 12.87 -13.70
C GLU A 258 10.73 12.65 -13.93
N ARG A 259 10.16 11.57 -13.41
CA ARG A 259 8.73 11.28 -13.49
C ARG A 259 7.91 12.02 -12.44
N ILE A 260 8.54 12.51 -11.37
CA ILE A 260 7.86 13.15 -10.24
C ILE A 260 7.22 14.48 -10.63
N GLN A 261 5.94 14.63 -10.29
CA GLN A 261 5.16 15.85 -10.46
C GLN A 261 5.18 16.67 -9.17
N GLU A 262 6.13 17.59 -9.04
CA GLU A 262 6.39 18.32 -7.79
C GLU A 262 5.14 19.00 -7.18
N GLU A 263 4.32 19.66 -8.00
CA GLU A 263 3.12 20.35 -7.51
C GLU A 263 2.06 19.39 -6.99
N ASP A 264 1.91 18.22 -7.62
CA ASP A 264 1.00 17.17 -7.17
C ASP A 264 1.48 16.57 -5.86
N MET A 265 2.79 16.37 -5.71
CA MET A 265 3.40 15.90 -4.46
C MET A 265 3.08 16.82 -3.28
N LYS A 266 3.17 18.14 -3.48
CA LYS A 266 2.80 19.14 -2.47
C LYS A 266 1.31 19.05 -2.10
N ARG A 267 0.43 18.97 -3.10
CA ARG A 267 -1.03 18.83 -2.87
C ARG A 267 -1.36 17.54 -2.14
N ASN A 268 -0.71 16.44 -2.51
CA ASN A 268 -0.90 15.14 -1.89
C ASN A 268 -0.53 15.18 -0.41
N ALA A 269 0.62 15.76 -0.07
CA ALA A 269 1.04 15.91 1.32
C ALA A 269 0.06 16.74 2.15
N ILE A 270 -0.52 17.80 1.58
CA ILE A 270 -1.55 18.62 2.25
C ILE A 270 -2.83 17.81 2.51
N ILE A 271 -3.32 17.05 1.51
CA ILE A 271 -4.53 16.22 1.65
C ILE A 271 -4.31 15.13 2.70
N VAL A 272 -3.18 14.42 2.64
CA VAL A 272 -2.81 13.38 3.62
C VAL A 272 -2.72 13.98 5.03
N ALA A 273 -2.02 15.12 5.18
CA ALA A 273 -1.92 15.81 6.47
C ALA A 273 -3.29 16.18 7.02
N ALA A 274 -4.22 16.67 6.18
CA ALA A 274 -5.58 16.99 6.60
C ALA A 274 -6.34 15.75 7.08
N PHE A 275 -6.29 14.63 6.35
CA PHE A 275 -6.95 13.38 6.76
C PHE A 275 -6.40 12.83 8.08
N VAL A 276 -5.08 12.85 8.25
CA VAL A 276 -4.41 12.39 9.46
C VAL A 276 -4.74 13.30 10.63
N TYR A 277 -4.67 14.62 10.45
CA TYR A 277 -5.06 15.61 11.46
C TYR A 277 -6.50 15.43 11.90
N GLN A 278 -7.43 15.39 10.95
CA GLN A 278 -8.85 15.26 11.26
C GLN A 278 -9.11 13.97 12.05
N THR A 279 -8.54 12.84 11.61
CA THR A 279 -8.65 11.57 12.33
C THR A 279 -8.07 11.66 13.74
N ALA A 280 -6.94 12.33 13.92
CA ALA A 280 -6.29 12.48 15.22
C ALA A 280 -7.09 13.37 16.18
N GLN A 281 -7.84 14.34 15.67
CA GLN A 281 -8.59 15.33 16.48
C GLN A 281 -10.04 14.94 16.81
N ARG A 282 -10.62 13.97 16.09
CA ARG A 282 -11.99 13.50 16.35
C ARG A 282 -12.19 13.08 17.81
N ALA A 283 -13.42 13.18 18.32
CA ALA A 283 -13.74 12.56 19.60
C ALA A 283 -13.69 11.02 19.48
N GLU A 284 -14.38 10.50 18.48
CA GLU A 284 -14.49 9.06 18.22
C GLU A 284 -13.48 8.60 17.15
N LYS A 285 -13.01 7.35 17.29
CA LYS A 285 -12.27 6.65 16.23
C LYS A 285 -13.07 6.59 14.93
N LEU A 286 -12.42 6.32 13.81
CA LEU A 286 -13.16 6.06 12.58
C LEU A 286 -14.06 4.82 12.76
N PRO A 287 -15.28 4.85 12.20
CA PRO A 287 -16.13 3.67 12.16
C PRO A 287 -15.41 2.49 11.52
N ARG A 288 -15.62 1.29 12.06
CA ARG A 288 -15.11 0.04 11.51
C ARG A 288 -16.24 -0.68 10.79
N LYS A 289 -15.94 -1.32 9.65
CA LYS A 289 -16.88 -2.25 9.03
C LYS A 289 -17.17 -3.40 10.00
N PRO A 290 -18.39 -3.97 10.02
CA PRO A 290 -18.65 -5.17 10.80
C PRO A 290 -17.66 -6.29 10.41
N ALA A 291 -16.89 -6.77 11.38
CA ALA A 291 -15.93 -7.84 11.20
C ALA A 291 -16.08 -8.85 12.33
N ASN A 292 -16.08 -10.15 11.99
CA ASN A 292 -16.09 -11.23 12.97
C ASN A 292 -14.67 -11.36 13.56
N VAL A 293 -14.39 -10.67 14.68
CA VAL A 293 -13.07 -10.68 15.34
C VAL A 293 -13.16 -11.37 16.70
N LYS A 294 -12.07 -12.02 17.11
CA LYS A 294 -11.92 -12.65 18.42
C LYS A 294 -10.59 -12.24 19.03
N VAL A 295 -10.63 -11.67 20.23
CA VAL A 295 -9.40 -11.35 20.97
C VAL A 295 -8.70 -12.66 21.34
N ALA A 296 -7.44 -12.81 20.94
CA ALA A 296 -6.62 -13.94 21.34
C ALA A 296 -6.32 -13.82 22.84
N ASN A 297 -6.64 -14.87 23.62
CA ASN A 297 -6.20 -14.96 25.01
C ASN A 297 -4.67 -15.09 25.02
N GLN A 298 -4.01 -14.24 25.82
CA GLN A 298 -2.55 -14.20 25.98
C GLN A 298 -1.97 -15.55 26.40
#